data_AF-A0A8I1SCX6-F1
#
_entry.id   AF-A0A8I1SCX6-F1
#
_cell.length_a   1.000
_cell.length_b   1.000
_cell.length_c   1.000
_cell.angle_alpha   90.00
_cell.angle_beta   90.00
_cell.angle_gamma   90.00
#
_symmetry.space_group_name_H-M   'P 1'
#
loop_
_entity.id
_entity.type
_entity.pdbx_description
1 polymer ?
#
loop_
_entity_poly.entity_id
_entity_poly.type
_entity_poly.pdbx_seq_one_letter_code
_entity_poly.pdbx_strand_id
1 'polypeptide(L)'
;MSQPAPGDAAWGGHDPEHGRLWQAFCPDALAVAERDDQGNNIIRYGTPSDPYYVPDGTAPNQANTIDPMMLVARAEGNLTIPVPVPNFGPDTTRVAVKIPVWLWTDAVPPIVQTAAAGTLTATVTAELTATTWDMGEPADPATPTATVPA
;
A
#
# COMPACT_ATOMS: atom_id res chain seq x y z
N MET A 1 28.14 -17.56 -3.52
CA MET A 1 28.94 -16.53 -4.22
C MET A 1 30.25 -16.39 -3.49
N SER A 2 31.38 -16.30 -4.20
CA SER A 2 32.69 -16.06 -3.58
C SER A 2 32.83 -14.60 -3.19
N GLN A 3 33.49 -14.32 -2.05
CA GLN A 3 33.81 -12.95 -1.65
C GLN A 3 34.84 -12.34 -2.63
N PRO A 4 34.79 -11.03 -2.90
CA PRO A 4 35.77 -10.35 -3.74
C PRO A 4 37.18 -10.45 -3.14
N ALA A 5 38.20 -10.29 -3.98
CA ALA A 5 39.59 -10.28 -3.51
C ALA A 5 39.86 -9.06 -2.58
N PRO A 6 40.87 -9.13 -1.70
CA PRO A 6 41.29 -7.98 -0.91
C PRO A 6 41.64 -6.78 -1.81
N GLY A 7 41.17 -5.59 -1.42
CA GLY A 7 41.38 -4.34 -2.18
C GLY A 7 40.31 -4.03 -3.23
N ASP A 8 39.31 -4.90 -3.42
CA ASP A 8 38.13 -4.58 -4.23
C ASP A 8 37.35 -3.39 -3.63
N ALA A 9 36.86 -2.49 -4.48
CA ALA A 9 36.09 -1.32 -4.05
C ALA A 9 34.80 -1.70 -3.29
N ALA A 10 34.25 -2.89 -3.52
CA ALA A 10 33.09 -3.42 -2.80
C ALA A 10 33.33 -3.55 -1.28
N TRP A 11 34.58 -3.64 -0.83
CA TRP A 11 34.92 -3.65 0.59
C TRP A 11 34.77 -2.29 1.27
N GLY A 12 34.64 -1.19 0.52
CA GLY A 12 34.43 0.15 1.10
C GLY A 12 35.55 0.60 2.06
N GLY A 13 36.75 0.02 1.94
CA GLY A 13 37.88 0.27 2.84
C GLY A 13 37.92 -0.63 4.09
N HIS A 14 37.01 -1.60 4.23
CA HIS A 14 37.02 -2.58 5.30
C HIS A 14 37.99 -3.75 5.01
N ASP A 15 38.53 -4.32 6.08
CA ASP A 15 39.45 -5.46 6.00
C ASP A 15 38.69 -6.78 5.79
N PRO A 16 38.95 -7.51 4.70
CA PRO A 16 38.33 -8.80 4.42
C PRO A 16 38.60 -9.88 5.46
N GLU A 17 39.66 -9.76 6.28
CA GLU A 17 40.01 -10.75 7.30
C GLU A 17 39.13 -10.68 8.56
N HIS A 18 38.42 -9.57 8.75
CA HIS A 18 37.65 -9.29 9.97
C HIS A 18 36.13 -9.20 9.73
N GLY A 19 35.66 -9.68 8.58
CA GLY A 19 34.25 -9.65 8.22
C GLY A 19 33.97 -10.16 6.82
N ARG A 20 32.74 -10.00 6.37
CA ARG A 20 32.27 -10.47 5.06
C ARG A 20 31.29 -9.48 4.45
N LEU A 21 31.27 -9.40 3.12
CA LEU A 21 30.20 -8.70 2.40
C LEU A 21 28.94 -9.57 2.35
N TRP A 22 27.83 -8.98 2.74
CA TRP A 22 26.51 -9.56 2.67
C TRP A 22 25.66 -8.84 1.64
N GLN A 23 24.68 -9.55 1.10
CA GLN A 23 23.71 -9.02 0.16
C GLN A 23 22.33 -9.52 0.56
N ALA A 24 21.37 -8.61 0.64
CA ALA A 24 19.99 -8.96 0.95
C ALA A 24 19.25 -9.34 -0.33
N PHE A 25 18.46 -10.41 -0.24
CA PHE A 25 17.58 -10.86 -1.31
C PHE A 25 16.14 -10.86 -0.79
N CYS A 26 15.24 -10.19 -1.51
CA CYS A 26 13.81 -10.33 -1.27
C CYS A 26 13.36 -11.70 -1.78
N PRO A 27 12.78 -12.58 -0.94
CA PRO A 27 12.35 -13.92 -1.36
C PRO A 27 11.35 -13.89 -2.52
N ASP A 28 10.48 -12.87 -2.55
CA ASP A 28 9.47 -12.68 -3.61
C ASP A 28 10.09 -12.30 -4.96
N ALA A 29 11.34 -11.81 -4.97
CA ALA A 29 12.10 -11.57 -6.19
C ALA A 29 12.85 -12.82 -6.68
N LEU A 30 12.87 -13.92 -5.92
CA LEU A 30 13.57 -15.14 -6.30
C LEU A 30 12.66 -16.04 -7.14
N ALA A 31 12.50 -15.72 -8.42
CA ALA A 31 11.93 -16.66 -9.38
C ALA A 31 12.99 -17.68 -9.84
N VAL A 32 12.68 -18.98 -9.73
CA VAL A 32 13.47 -20.02 -10.39
C VAL A 32 13.34 -19.81 -11.89
N ALA A 33 14.41 -19.30 -12.50
CA ALA A 33 14.43 -19.01 -13.92
C ALA A 33 14.67 -20.28 -14.73
N GLU A 34 15.61 -21.11 -14.28
CA GLU A 34 16.02 -22.35 -14.94
C GLU A 34 16.42 -23.39 -13.87
N ARG A 35 16.55 -24.66 -14.27
CA ARG A 35 17.24 -25.68 -13.48
C ARG A 35 18.41 -26.23 -14.29
N ASP A 36 19.54 -26.49 -13.64
CA ASP A 36 20.67 -27.14 -14.30
C ASP A 36 20.42 -28.65 -14.49
N ASP A 37 21.32 -29.31 -15.23
CA ASP A 37 21.27 -30.76 -15.50
C ASP A 37 21.40 -31.62 -14.23
N GLN A 38 21.78 -31.00 -13.10
CA GLN A 38 21.92 -31.62 -11.79
C GLN A 38 20.67 -31.38 -10.92
N GLY A 39 19.67 -30.66 -11.42
CA GLY A 39 18.41 -30.35 -10.77
C GLY A 39 18.44 -29.16 -9.82
N ASN A 40 19.54 -28.40 -9.78
CA ASN A 40 19.66 -27.20 -8.95
C ASN A 40 18.90 -26.03 -9.56
N ASN A 41 18.30 -25.19 -8.72
CA ASN A 41 17.58 -24.00 -9.17
C ASN A 41 18.57 -22.89 -9.55
N ILE A 42 18.45 -22.36 -10.76
CA ILE A 42 19.15 -21.16 -11.22
C ILE A 42 18.19 -19.98 -11.07
N ILE A 43 18.53 -19.04 -10.20
CA ILE A 43 17.78 -17.79 -10.01
C ILE A 43 18.40 -16.72 -10.90
N ARG A 44 17.64 -16.17 -11.87
CA ARG A 44 18.13 -15.08 -12.75
C ARG A 44 17.56 -13.70 -12.43
N TYR A 45 16.45 -13.61 -11.71
CA TYR A 45 15.67 -12.37 -11.57
C TYR A 45 15.64 -11.81 -10.14
N GLY A 46 16.74 -11.88 -9.40
CA GLY A 46 16.87 -11.08 -8.19
C GLY A 46 17.36 -9.67 -8.55
N THR A 47 16.70 -8.62 -8.07
CA THR A 47 17.35 -7.32 -7.86
C THR A 47 17.95 -7.34 -6.45
N PRO A 48 19.17 -7.84 -6.27
CA PRO A 48 19.76 -7.85 -4.95
C PRO A 48 20.03 -6.41 -4.47
N SER A 49 20.13 -6.21 -3.16
CA SER A 49 20.67 -4.97 -2.62
C SER A 49 22.12 -4.76 -3.07
N ASP A 50 22.66 -3.56 -2.95
CA ASP A 50 24.12 -3.42 -2.99
C ASP A 50 24.77 -4.23 -1.84
N PRO A 51 25.95 -4.83 -2.06
CA PRO A 51 26.66 -5.53 -1.01
C PRO A 51 27.10 -4.58 0.10
N TYR A 52 27.05 -5.03 1.35
CA TYR A 52 27.46 -4.24 2.52
C TYR A 52 28.33 -5.08 3.47
N TYR A 53 29.27 -4.43 4.16
CA TYR A 53 30.20 -5.09 5.07
C TYR A 53 29.55 -5.42 6.41
N VAL A 54 29.78 -6.66 6.88
CA VAL A 54 29.37 -7.13 8.21
C VAL A 54 30.61 -7.67 8.93
N PRO A 55 30.98 -7.09 10.09
CA PRO A 55 32.09 -7.59 10.91
C PRO A 55 31.83 -9.01 11.43
N ASP A 56 32.90 -9.78 11.61
CA ASP A 56 32.80 -11.11 12.22
C ASP A 56 32.20 -11.05 13.64
N GLY A 57 31.43 -12.08 13.98
CA GLY A 57 30.66 -12.13 15.23
C GLY A 57 29.39 -11.28 15.25
N THR A 58 29.13 -10.48 14.21
CA THR A 58 27.89 -9.71 14.06
C THR A 58 26.93 -10.43 13.12
N ALA A 59 25.65 -10.53 13.50
CA ALA A 59 24.63 -11.05 12.59
C ALA A 59 24.38 -10.04 11.47
N PRO A 60 24.29 -10.47 10.19
CA PRO A 60 23.93 -9.58 9.11
C PRO A 60 22.54 -9.00 9.40
N ASN A 61 22.43 -7.67 9.46
CA ASN A 61 21.12 -7.03 9.46
C ASN A 61 20.54 -7.24 8.06
N GLN A 62 19.28 -7.63 7.93
CA GLN A 62 18.64 -7.49 6.61
C GLN A 62 18.74 -5.99 6.30
N ALA A 63 19.57 -5.62 5.33
CA ALA A 63 19.61 -4.26 4.77
C ALA A 63 18.32 -4.05 3.97
N ASN A 64 17.18 -4.15 4.67
CA ASN A 64 15.91 -3.66 4.20
C ASN A 64 16.04 -2.16 4.37
N THR A 65 16.68 -1.49 3.41
CA THR A 65 16.39 -0.08 3.18
C THR A 65 14.93 -0.05 2.77
N ILE A 66 14.05 -0.08 3.77
CA ILE A 66 12.61 0.05 3.59
C ILE A 66 12.43 1.50 3.18
N ASP A 67 12.08 1.71 1.93
CA ASP A 67 11.62 3.01 1.49
C ASP A 67 10.40 3.41 2.34
N PRO A 68 10.47 4.51 3.12
CA PRO A 68 9.33 4.97 3.91
C PRO A 68 8.07 5.17 3.07
N MET A 69 8.21 5.52 1.77
CA MET A 69 7.06 5.70 0.88
C MET A 69 6.31 4.40 0.60
N MET A 70 6.97 3.24 0.68
CA MET A 70 6.28 1.95 0.62
C MET A 70 5.40 1.69 1.84
N LEU A 71 5.80 2.16 3.03
CA LEU A 71 4.95 2.05 4.23
C LEU A 71 3.74 2.97 4.13
N VAL A 72 3.90 4.17 3.57
CA VAL A 72 2.78 5.07 3.25
C VAL A 72 1.82 4.39 2.28
N ALA A 73 2.30 3.90 1.13
CA ALA A 73 1.47 3.23 0.13
C ALA A 73 0.75 1.99 0.71
N ARG A 74 1.39 1.24 1.61
CA ARG A 74 0.76 0.11 2.32
C ARG A 74 -0.34 0.58 3.27
N ALA A 75 -0.10 1.64 4.04
CA ALA A 75 -1.12 2.20 4.92
C ALA A 75 -2.30 2.76 4.12
N GLU A 76 -2.04 3.44 2.99
CA GLU A 76 -3.04 3.94 2.05
C GLU A 76 -3.86 2.81 1.42
N GLY A 77 -3.22 1.76 0.91
CA GLY A 77 -3.90 0.62 0.30
C GLY A 77 -4.82 -0.15 1.25
N ASN A 78 -4.63 0.01 2.56
CA ASN A 78 -5.47 -0.58 3.60
C ASN A 78 -6.58 0.38 4.08
N LEU A 79 -6.65 1.62 3.58
CA LEU A 79 -7.76 2.52 3.90
C LEU A 79 -9.03 2.04 3.23
N THR A 80 -10.04 1.73 4.04
CA THR A 80 -11.40 1.49 3.57
C THR A 80 -12.23 2.72 3.89
N ILE A 81 -12.54 3.51 2.86
CA ILE A 81 -13.41 4.68 3.00
C ILE A 81 -14.85 4.23 2.77
N PRO A 82 -15.75 4.36 3.77
CA PRO A 82 -17.15 3.99 3.59
C PRO A 82 -17.80 4.92 2.59
N VAL A 83 -18.71 4.37 1.77
CA VAL A 83 -19.54 5.18 0.87
C VAL A 83 -20.50 6.00 1.72
N PRO A 84 -20.52 7.34 1.59
CA PRO A 84 -21.49 8.17 2.32
C PRO A 84 -22.92 7.82 1.90
N VAL A 85 -23.81 7.59 2.86
CA VAL A 85 -25.22 7.35 2.58
C VAL A 85 -25.97 8.69 2.62
N PRO A 86 -26.67 9.08 1.54
CA PRO A 86 -27.48 10.29 1.54
C PRO A 86 -28.77 10.03 2.31
N ASN A 87 -29.14 11.01 3.13
CA ASN A 87 -30.36 11.03 3.92
C ASN A 87 -31.17 12.27 3.55
N PHE A 88 -32.48 12.11 3.48
CA PHE A 88 -33.42 13.19 3.12
C PHE A 88 -34.51 13.31 4.19
N GLY A 89 -35.01 14.51 4.39
CA GLY A 89 -36.07 14.78 5.35
C GLY A 89 -36.90 15.99 4.96
N PRO A 90 -38.15 16.11 5.45
CA PRO A 90 -38.81 15.20 6.40
C PRO A 90 -39.23 13.86 5.78
N ASP A 91 -39.67 12.90 6.62
CA ASP A 91 -40.07 11.51 6.29
C ASP A 91 -40.21 11.22 4.79
N THR A 92 -39.27 10.43 4.25
CA THR A 92 -39.18 10.10 2.82
C THR A 92 -40.38 9.31 2.30
N THR A 93 -41.25 8.81 3.19
CA THR A 93 -42.49 8.13 2.83
C THR A 93 -43.69 9.07 2.71
N ARG A 94 -43.52 10.37 2.98
CA ARG A 94 -44.60 11.36 2.97
C ARG A 94 -44.32 12.50 2.00
N VAL A 95 -45.40 13.05 1.44
CA VAL A 95 -45.32 14.23 0.59
C VAL A 95 -45.07 15.46 1.47
N ALA A 96 -43.94 16.12 1.24
CA ALA A 96 -43.60 17.41 1.83
C ALA A 96 -44.18 18.56 0.99
N VAL A 97 -45.11 19.34 1.56
CA VAL A 97 -45.69 20.53 0.89
C VAL A 97 -45.41 21.76 1.73
N LYS A 98 -44.81 22.80 1.13
CA LYS A 98 -44.48 24.08 1.78
C LYS A 98 -43.61 23.95 3.04
N ILE A 99 -42.77 22.92 3.11
CA ILE A 99 -41.80 22.73 4.19
C ILE A 99 -40.40 22.56 3.60
N PRO A 100 -39.35 23.06 4.28
CA PRO A 100 -37.98 22.88 3.82
C PRO A 100 -37.64 21.39 3.80
N VAL A 101 -36.89 20.99 2.78
CA VAL A 101 -36.29 19.65 2.67
C VAL A 101 -34.82 19.79 3.05
N TRP A 102 -34.33 18.88 3.87
CA TRP A 102 -32.92 18.80 4.24
C TRP A 102 -32.30 17.54 3.67
N LEU A 103 -31.06 17.68 3.21
CA LEU A 103 -30.21 16.61 2.69
C LEU A 103 -28.91 16.61 3.48
N TRP A 104 -28.50 15.44 3.95
CA TRP A 104 -27.27 15.26 4.70
C TRP A 104 -26.69 13.86 4.42
N THR A 105 -25.45 13.64 4.82
CA THR A 105 -24.82 12.31 4.80
C THR A 105 -24.54 11.86 6.23
N ASP A 106 -24.30 10.55 6.40
CA ASP A 106 -23.77 10.03 7.65
C ASP A 106 -22.44 10.71 8.02
N ALA A 107 -22.20 10.85 9.32
CA ALA A 107 -20.93 11.37 9.82
C ALA A 107 -19.82 10.34 9.59
N VAL A 108 -18.77 10.74 8.87
CA VAL A 108 -17.58 9.91 8.64
C VAL A 108 -16.43 10.47 9.49
N PRO A 109 -16.09 9.87 10.63
CA PRO A 109 -14.94 10.30 11.43
C PRO A 109 -13.63 10.05 10.67
N PRO A 110 -12.51 10.69 11.07
CA PRO A 110 -11.21 10.42 10.48
C PRO A 110 -10.84 8.94 10.55
N ILE A 111 -10.41 8.38 9.42
CA ILE A 111 -10.03 6.98 9.29
C ILE A 111 -8.51 6.91 9.32
N VAL A 112 -7.97 6.13 10.26
CA VAL A 112 -6.53 6.04 10.49
C VAL A 112 -6.05 4.65 10.12
N GLN A 113 -4.96 4.58 9.35
CA GLN A 113 -4.25 3.35 9.08
C GLN A 113 -2.76 3.50 9.32
N THR A 114 -2.14 2.41 9.78
CA THR A 114 -0.73 2.39 10.13
C THR A 114 -0.05 1.17 9.51
N ALA A 115 1.16 1.39 8.99
CA ALA A 115 2.06 0.34 8.52
C ALA A 115 3.43 0.49 9.20
N ALA A 116 4.03 -0.64 9.59
CA ALA A 116 5.33 -0.65 10.23
C ALA A 116 6.24 -1.71 9.61
N ALA A 117 7.54 -1.43 9.59
CA ALA A 117 8.57 -2.41 9.28
C ALA A 117 9.89 -2.00 9.97
N GLY A 118 10.44 -2.90 10.78
CA GLY A 118 11.59 -2.59 11.64
C GLY A 118 11.26 -1.48 12.64
N THR A 119 12.05 -0.41 12.61
CA THR A 119 11.87 0.78 13.47
C THR A 119 11.05 1.89 12.81
N LEU A 120 10.66 1.72 11.54
CA LEU A 120 9.88 2.71 10.80
C LEU A 120 8.39 2.41 10.93
N THR A 121 7.62 3.47 11.15
CA THR A 121 6.16 3.44 11.20
C THR A 121 5.63 4.60 10.37
N ALA A 122 4.69 4.32 9.49
CA ALA A 122 3.94 5.32 8.72
C ALA A 122 2.47 5.27 9.14
N THR A 123 1.88 6.43 9.37
CA THR A 123 0.46 6.58 9.70
C THR A 123 -0.18 7.51 8.69
N VAL A 124 -1.32 7.08 8.16
CA VAL A 124 -2.14 7.85 7.22
C VAL A 124 -3.51 8.08 7.86
N THR A 125 -3.98 9.32 7.79
CA THR A 125 -5.30 9.73 8.27
C THR A 125 -6.09 10.29 7.09
N ALA A 126 -7.25 9.70 6.81
CA ALA A 126 -8.20 10.18 5.82
C ALA A 126 -9.33 10.94 6.51
N GLU A 127 -9.60 12.16 6.05
CA GLU A 127 -10.69 13.01 6.54
C GLU A 127 -11.66 13.31 5.40
N LEU A 128 -12.97 13.17 5.65
CA LEU A 128 -14.00 13.54 4.68
C LEU A 128 -14.10 15.07 4.61
N THR A 129 -13.75 15.65 3.46
CA THR A 129 -13.79 17.11 3.25
C THR A 129 -15.04 17.57 2.49
N ALA A 130 -15.49 16.77 1.52
CA ALA A 130 -16.66 17.09 0.71
C ALA A 130 -17.36 15.82 0.21
N THR A 131 -18.67 15.91 0.04
CA THR A 131 -19.47 14.92 -0.70
C THR A 131 -20.08 15.61 -1.91
N THR A 132 -20.02 14.94 -3.06
CA THR A 132 -20.70 15.38 -4.28
C THR A 132 -21.75 14.33 -4.65
N TRP A 133 -22.91 14.78 -5.12
CA TRP A 133 -23.98 13.90 -5.57
C TRP A 133 -24.55 14.44 -6.89
N ASP A 134 -25.02 13.52 -7.73
CA ASP A 134 -25.80 13.81 -8.92
C ASP A 134 -27.23 13.34 -8.66
N MET A 135 -28.20 14.26 -8.75
CA MET A 135 -29.62 13.96 -8.55
C MET A 135 -30.26 13.31 -9.79
N GLY A 136 -29.49 13.16 -10.88
CA GLY A 136 -29.99 12.79 -12.19
C GLY A 136 -30.80 13.91 -12.85
N GLU A 137 -31.02 13.76 -14.15
CA GLU A 137 -32.02 14.57 -14.86
C GLU A 137 -33.43 14.12 -14.44
N PRO A 138 -34.38 15.05 -14.21
CA PRO A 138 -35.77 14.66 -14.02
C PRO A 138 -36.23 13.85 -15.24
N ALA A 139 -36.73 12.65 -15.00
CA ALA A 139 -37.38 11.87 -16.03
C ALA A 139 -38.52 12.72 -16.60
N ASP A 140 -38.53 12.90 -17.92
CA ASP A 140 -39.63 13.58 -18.58
C ASP A 140 -40.93 12.86 -18.23
N PRO A 141 -41.91 13.54 -17.60
CA PRO A 141 -43.16 12.90 -17.22
C PRO A 141 -43.95 12.39 -18.44
N ALA A 142 -43.65 12.86 -19.66
CA ALA A 142 -44.20 12.31 -20.89
C ALA A 142 -43.47 11.03 -21.37
N THR A 143 -42.26 10.75 -20.88
CA THR A 143 -41.46 9.57 -21.21
C THR A 143 -40.74 8.97 -19.98
N PRO A 144 -41.48 8.41 -19.00
CA PRO A 144 -40.87 7.86 -17.79
C PRO A 144 -40.00 6.65 -18.12
N THR A 145 -38.68 6.79 -17.97
CA THR A 145 -37.68 5.73 -18.21
C THR A 145 -37.53 4.75 -17.05
N ALA A 146 -38.12 5.04 -15.88
CA ALA A 146 -38.10 4.16 -14.71
C ALA A 146 -39.48 3.56 -14.43
N THR A 147 -39.57 2.23 -14.46
CA THR A 147 -40.73 1.49 -13.94
C THR A 147 -40.63 1.50 -12.41
N VAL A 148 -41.58 2.13 -11.73
CA VAL A 148 -41.71 2.04 -10.28
C VAL A 148 -42.15 0.59 -9.95
N PRO A 149 -41.39 -0.19 -9.16
CA PRO A 149 -41.85 -1.50 -8.75
C PRO A 149 -43.10 -1.37 -7.87
N ALA A 150 -44.08 -2.23 -8.14
CA ALA A 150 -45.33 -2.31 -7.39
C ALA A 150 -45.15 -2.82 -5.96
#